data_AF-A0A7Y2BJD1-F1
#
_entry.id   AF-A0A7Y2BJD1-F1
#
_cell.length_a   1.000
_cell.length_b   1.000
_cell.length_c   1.000
_cell.angle_alpha   90.00
_cell.angle_beta   90.00
_cell.angle_gamma   90.00
#
_symmetry.space_group_name_H-M   'P 1'
#
loop_
_entity.id
_entity.type
_entity.pdbx_description
1 polymer ?
#
loop_
_entity_poly.entity_id
_entity_poly.type
_entity_poly.pdbx_seq_one_letter_code
_entity_poly.pdbx_strand_id
1 'polypeptide(L)'
;MGDYRAALQDVTTGFQRTGQPAGSIAAGYAAEARFILVDGKLASFEKFQIKPGKPKTVEAYISTITKQMSNGATQAQSVANAYEPVFPYRRPRWTIASYVRQGRAYEILARSILNTPVVIPSDLQRVLRKADEYEREDYRLDFEDKVRQVLDTQVRPVECFAVARYALAARAGRAGSFDDDYTRIAIDRLQAYGDERIAECIAEAQAADATFQGYSPGEFTRSPRGKPLEIRPGIAPPAISKENN
;
A
#
# COMPACT_ATOMS: atom_id res chain seq x y z
N MET A 1 -23.90 15.86 0.04
CA MET A 1 -22.89 14.87 -0.42
C MET A 1 -23.25 14.21 -1.76
N GLY A 2 -24.52 13.96 -2.08
CA GLY A 2 -24.92 13.38 -3.39
C GLY A 2 -24.54 14.24 -4.60
N ASP A 3 -24.77 15.55 -4.50
CA ASP A 3 -24.52 16.51 -5.59
C ASP A 3 -23.04 16.59 -6.01
N TYR A 4 -22.12 16.66 -5.03
CA TYR A 4 -20.67 16.67 -5.30
C TYR A 4 -20.18 15.38 -5.99
N ARG A 5 -20.67 14.22 -5.56
CA ARG A 5 -20.27 12.94 -6.17
C ARG A 5 -20.80 12.83 -7.60
N ALA A 6 -22.01 13.28 -7.86
CA ALA A 6 -22.59 13.34 -9.20
C ALA A 6 -21.78 14.27 -10.11
N ALA A 7 -21.41 15.45 -9.64
CA ALA A 7 -20.58 16.39 -10.39
C ALA A 7 -19.21 15.78 -10.79
N LEU A 8 -18.54 15.05 -9.89
CA LEU A 8 -17.30 14.35 -10.21
C LEU A 8 -17.51 13.24 -11.27
N GLN A 9 -18.62 12.53 -11.20
CA GLN A 9 -18.98 11.53 -12.22
C GLN A 9 -19.19 12.20 -13.58
N ASP A 10 -19.91 13.32 -13.62
CA ASP A 10 -20.15 14.09 -14.83
C ASP A 10 -18.85 14.57 -15.48
N VAL A 11 -17.84 14.97 -14.71
CA VAL A 11 -16.51 15.31 -15.24
C VAL A 11 -15.87 14.10 -15.94
N THR A 12 -15.92 12.91 -15.32
CA THR A 12 -15.34 11.69 -15.92
C THR A 12 -16.10 11.24 -17.16
N THR A 13 -17.43 11.27 -17.14
CA THR A 13 -18.28 10.92 -18.28
C THR A 13 -18.16 11.94 -19.41
N GLY A 14 -18.08 13.23 -19.06
CA GLY A 14 -17.85 14.32 -20.01
C GLY A 14 -16.56 14.12 -20.80
N PHE A 15 -15.44 13.83 -20.11
CA PHE A 15 -14.18 13.52 -20.77
C PHE A 15 -14.29 12.33 -21.73
N GLN A 16 -14.89 11.22 -21.28
CA GLN A 16 -15.09 10.02 -22.11
C GLN A 16 -15.91 10.33 -23.37
N ARG A 17 -16.98 11.13 -23.24
CA ARG A 17 -17.82 11.52 -24.38
C ARG A 17 -17.10 12.43 -25.36
N THR A 18 -16.24 13.32 -24.88
CA THR A 18 -15.52 14.27 -25.75
C THR A 18 -14.39 13.63 -26.57
N GLY A 19 -13.91 12.43 -26.20
CA GLY A 19 -12.82 11.76 -26.92
C GLY A 19 -11.48 12.50 -26.87
N GLN A 20 -11.32 13.46 -25.95
CA GLN A 20 -10.09 14.22 -25.77
C GLN A 20 -8.90 13.29 -25.47
N PRO A 21 -7.70 13.59 -25.98
CA PRO A 21 -6.55 12.71 -25.80
C PRO A 21 -6.14 12.61 -24.32
N ALA A 22 -5.64 11.45 -23.93
CA ALA A 22 -4.97 11.26 -22.64
C ALA A 22 -3.77 12.21 -22.50
N GLY A 23 -3.49 12.67 -21.29
CA GLY A 23 -2.47 13.70 -21.03
C GLY A 23 -2.94 15.15 -21.24
N SER A 24 -4.06 15.38 -21.95
CA SER A 24 -4.65 16.71 -22.12
C SER A 24 -5.05 17.37 -20.79
N ILE A 25 -5.29 18.68 -20.81
CA ILE A 25 -5.84 19.42 -19.65
C ILE A 25 -7.16 18.80 -19.17
N ALA A 26 -8.05 18.45 -20.10
CA ALA A 26 -9.32 17.78 -19.78
C ALA A 26 -9.10 16.42 -19.09
N ALA A 27 -8.10 15.64 -19.53
CA ALA A 27 -7.71 14.41 -18.85
C ALA A 27 -7.20 14.65 -17.41
N GLY A 28 -6.61 15.83 -17.17
CA GLY A 28 -6.23 16.32 -15.84
C GLY A 28 -7.39 16.35 -14.85
N TYR A 29 -8.47 17.05 -15.23
CA TYR A 29 -9.67 17.17 -14.41
C TYR A 29 -10.40 15.83 -14.25
N ALA A 30 -10.47 15.03 -15.31
CA ALA A 30 -11.08 13.71 -15.25
C ALA A 30 -10.29 12.73 -14.35
N ALA A 31 -8.96 12.79 -14.38
CA ALA A 31 -8.10 12.01 -13.49
C ALA A 31 -8.29 12.39 -12.02
N GLU A 32 -8.33 13.70 -11.72
CA GLU A 32 -8.63 14.22 -10.38
C GLU A 32 -10.00 13.73 -9.89
N ALA A 33 -11.03 13.94 -10.71
CA ALA A 33 -12.37 13.53 -10.34
C ALA A 33 -12.46 12.01 -10.11
N ARG A 34 -11.82 11.22 -10.97
CA ARG A 34 -11.75 9.75 -10.80
C ARG A 34 -11.02 9.37 -9.51
N PHE A 35 -9.90 10.01 -9.21
CA PHE A 35 -9.14 9.78 -7.99
C PHE A 35 -9.98 10.06 -6.74
N ILE A 36 -10.65 11.22 -6.68
CA ILE A 36 -11.51 11.60 -5.54
C ILE A 36 -12.67 10.62 -5.35
N LEU A 37 -13.29 10.17 -6.46
CA LEU A 37 -14.40 9.21 -6.41
C LEU A 37 -14.04 7.87 -5.75
N VAL A 38 -12.78 7.46 -5.85
CA VAL A 38 -12.28 6.19 -5.31
C VAL A 38 -11.61 6.35 -3.94
N ASP A 39 -11.14 7.55 -3.59
CA ASP A 39 -10.47 7.85 -2.31
C ASP A 39 -11.35 7.53 -1.09
N GLY A 40 -12.68 7.64 -1.23
CA GLY A 40 -13.64 7.25 -0.19
C GLY A 40 -13.57 5.79 0.24
N LYS A 41 -13.13 4.87 -0.65
CA LYS A 41 -12.91 3.46 -0.28
C LYS A 41 -11.73 3.31 0.67
N LEU A 42 -10.64 4.04 0.41
CA LEU A 42 -9.47 4.04 1.29
C LEU A 42 -9.83 4.63 2.65
N ALA A 43 -10.53 5.76 2.68
CA ALA A 43 -10.98 6.39 3.94
C ALA A 43 -11.84 5.44 4.80
N SER A 44 -12.69 4.63 4.17
CA SER A 44 -13.46 3.60 4.87
C SER A 44 -12.57 2.48 5.42
N PHE A 45 -11.56 2.08 4.65
CA PHE A 45 -10.62 1.02 5.02
C PHE A 45 -9.62 1.44 6.10
N GLU A 46 -9.36 2.74 6.32
CA GLU A 46 -8.46 3.22 7.38
C GLU A 46 -8.84 2.73 8.79
N LYS A 47 -10.10 2.37 9.00
CA LYS A 47 -10.64 1.86 10.26
C LYS A 47 -10.53 0.33 10.40
N PHE A 48 -9.97 -0.35 9.39
CA PHE A 48 -9.80 -1.80 9.44
C PHE A 48 -8.94 -2.19 10.63
N GLN A 49 -9.37 -3.24 11.34
CA GLN A 49 -8.71 -3.80 12.52
C GLN A 49 -9.06 -5.28 12.61
N ILE A 50 -8.12 -6.09 13.08
CA ILE A 50 -8.37 -7.48 13.42
C ILE A 50 -8.90 -7.53 14.85
N LYS A 51 -10.05 -8.17 15.02
CA LYS A 51 -10.77 -8.31 16.29
C LYS A 51 -10.95 -9.80 16.60
N PRO A 52 -10.03 -10.42 17.36
CA PRO A 52 -10.07 -11.85 17.62
C PRO A 52 -11.29 -12.30 18.44
N GLY A 53 -11.95 -11.38 19.14
CA GLY A 53 -13.12 -11.66 19.95
C GLY A 53 -12.77 -12.43 21.23
N LYS A 54 -13.58 -13.45 21.56
CA LYS A 54 -13.40 -14.32 22.74
C LYS A 54 -13.29 -15.78 22.29
N PRO A 55 -12.12 -16.20 21.80
CA PRO A 55 -11.92 -17.57 21.32
C PRO A 55 -12.06 -18.60 22.46
N LYS A 56 -12.59 -19.79 22.11
CA LYS A 56 -12.68 -20.91 23.05
C LYS A 56 -11.35 -21.67 23.17
N THR A 57 -10.60 -21.78 22.06
CA THR A 57 -9.32 -22.49 21.98
C THR A 57 -8.23 -21.69 21.30
N VAL A 58 -6.97 -22.10 21.46
CA VAL A 58 -5.81 -21.53 20.75
C VAL A 58 -5.97 -21.67 19.23
N GLU A 59 -6.41 -22.82 18.75
CA GLU A 59 -6.65 -23.07 17.32
C GLU A 59 -7.77 -22.17 16.80
N ALA A 60 -8.84 -21.97 17.58
CA ALA A 60 -9.94 -21.09 17.22
C ALA A 60 -9.49 -19.62 17.16
N TYR A 61 -8.59 -19.19 18.06
CA TYR A 61 -7.97 -17.87 18.01
C TYR A 61 -7.16 -17.68 16.73
N ILE A 62 -6.20 -18.59 16.47
CA ILE A 62 -5.33 -18.55 15.29
C ILE A 62 -6.16 -18.57 14.00
N SER A 63 -7.13 -19.49 13.90
CA SER A 63 -8.03 -19.58 12.75
C SER A 63 -8.82 -18.27 12.53
N THR A 64 -9.30 -17.66 13.61
CA THR A 64 -10.07 -16.40 13.53
C THR A 64 -9.21 -15.24 13.02
N ILE A 65 -8.00 -15.06 13.57
CA ILE A 65 -7.13 -13.97 13.13
C ILE A 65 -6.66 -14.20 11.69
N THR A 66 -6.29 -15.44 11.32
CA THR A 66 -5.87 -15.77 9.95
C THR A 66 -6.97 -15.51 8.93
N LYS A 67 -8.21 -15.86 9.25
CA LYS A 67 -9.37 -15.54 8.40
C LYS A 67 -9.56 -14.03 8.24
N GLN A 68 -9.44 -13.27 9.33
CA GLN A 68 -9.57 -11.81 9.26
C GLN A 68 -8.42 -11.15 8.49
N MET A 69 -7.20 -11.64 8.62
CA MET A 69 -6.04 -11.21 7.83
C MET A 69 -6.28 -11.45 6.33
N SER A 70 -6.73 -12.66 5.96
CA SER A 70 -7.05 -13.00 4.56
C SER A 70 -8.15 -12.09 3.99
N ASN A 71 -9.24 -11.89 4.73
CA ASN A 71 -10.30 -10.95 4.32
C ASN A 71 -9.77 -9.52 4.18
N GLY A 72 -8.91 -9.08 5.11
CA GLY A 72 -8.24 -7.79 5.06
C GLY A 72 -7.35 -7.64 3.83
N ALA A 73 -6.64 -8.70 3.43
CA ALA A 73 -5.82 -8.73 2.22
C ALA A 73 -6.68 -8.57 0.95
N THR A 74 -7.80 -9.29 0.86
CA THR A 74 -8.75 -9.11 -0.25
C THR A 74 -9.33 -7.70 -0.29
N GLN A 75 -9.66 -7.11 0.86
CA GLN A 75 -10.15 -5.74 0.93
C GLN A 75 -9.08 -4.71 0.54
N ALA A 76 -7.86 -4.84 1.06
CA ALA A 76 -6.73 -3.96 0.71
C ALA A 76 -6.43 -4.02 -0.80
N GLN A 77 -6.42 -5.22 -1.39
CA GLN A 77 -6.28 -5.39 -2.83
C GLN A 77 -7.44 -4.73 -3.61
N SER A 78 -8.68 -4.90 -3.16
CA SER A 78 -9.84 -4.24 -3.79
C SER A 78 -9.74 -2.71 -3.73
N VAL A 79 -9.27 -2.15 -2.61
CA VAL A 79 -9.01 -0.72 -2.45
C VAL A 79 -7.89 -0.28 -3.39
N ALA A 80 -6.78 -1.02 -3.46
CA ALA A 80 -5.65 -0.70 -4.32
C ALA A 80 -6.05 -0.69 -5.82
N ASN A 81 -6.72 -1.75 -6.26
CA ASN A 81 -7.17 -1.90 -7.65
C ASN A 81 -8.19 -0.82 -8.04
N ALA A 82 -8.93 -0.24 -7.08
CA ALA A 82 -9.88 0.83 -7.36
C ALA A 82 -9.21 2.09 -7.94
N TYR A 83 -7.90 2.29 -7.73
CA TYR A 83 -7.15 3.43 -8.28
C TYR A 83 -6.62 3.19 -9.69
N GLU A 84 -6.54 1.95 -10.18
CA GLU A 84 -6.01 1.64 -11.52
C GLU A 84 -6.72 2.37 -12.67
N PRO A 85 -8.05 2.62 -12.63
CA PRO A 85 -8.73 3.41 -13.65
C PRO A 85 -8.27 4.87 -13.77
N VAL A 86 -7.38 5.36 -12.89
CA VAL A 86 -6.74 6.68 -13.02
C VAL A 86 -5.58 6.64 -14.03
N PHE A 87 -4.92 5.50 -14.22
CA PHE A 87 -3.72 5.41 -15.07
C PHE A 87 -3.96 5.74 -16.55
N PRO A 88 -5.09 5.34 -17.18
CA PRO A 88 -5.34 5.64 -18.59
C PRO A 88 -5.42 7.13 -18.93
N TYR A 89 -5.68 8.01 -17.95
CA TYR A 89 -5.70 9.46 -18.20
C TYR A 89 -4.31 10.04 -18.48
N ARG A 90 -3.22 9.29 -18.20
CA ARG A 90 -1.81 9.69 -18.42
C ARG A 90 -1.46 11.03 -17.79
N ARG A 91 -1.87 11.23 -16.54
CA ARG A 91 -1.57 12.43 -15.75
C ARG A 91 -0.64 12.06 -14.60
N PRO A 92 0.66 12.39 -14.69
CA PRO A 92 1.67 11.88 -13.76
C PRO A 92 1.35 12.10 -12.28
N ARG A 93 0.92 13.30 -11.89
CA ARG A 93 0.48 13.61 -10.51
C ARG A 93 -0.54 12.59 -9.98
N TRP A 94 -1.57 12.28 -10.75
CA TRP A 94 -2.65 11.39 -10.31
C TRP A 94 -2.25 9.92 -10.38
N THR A 95 -1.36 9.54 -11.29
CA THR A 95 -0.74 8.21 -11.30
C THR A 95 0.13 7.99 -10.05
N ILE A 96 0.98 8.96 -9.70
CA ILE A 96 1.81 8.92 -8.49
C ILE A 96 0.93 8.86 -7.25
N ALA A 97 -0.07 9.73 -7.15
CA ALA A 97 -1.04 9.75 -6.05
C ALA A 97 -1.73 8.39 -5.90
N SER A 98 -2.14 7.77 -7.01
CA SER A 98 -2.78 6.46 -7.02
C SER A 98 -1.86 5.38 -6.46
N TYR A 99 -0.59 5.33 -6.88
CA TYR A 99 0.38 4.39 -6.29
C TYR A 99 0.60 4.63 -4.79
N VAL A 100 0.67 5.89 -4.35
CA VAL A 100 0.76 6.23 -2.92
C VAL A 100 -0.46 5.70 -2.14
N ARG A 101 -1.67 5.87 -2.69
CA ARG A 101 -2.89 5.34 -2.04
C ARG A 101 -2.95 3.82 -2.05
N GLN A 102 -2.46 3.16 -3.09
CA GLN A 102 -2.31 1.71 -3.13
C GLN A 102 -1.36 1.22 -2.04
N GLY A 103 -0.18 1.84 -1.89
CA GLY A 103 0.77 1.51 -0.82
C GLY A 103 0.17 1.71 0.57
N ARG A 104 -0.56 2.81 0.76
CA ARG A 104 -1.25 3.12 2.02
C ARG A 104 -2.31 2.07 2.38
N ALA A 105 -3.03 1.51 1.42
CA ALA A 105 -3.99 0.44 1.68
C ALA A 105 -3.31 -0.78 2.32
N TYR A 106 -2.15 -1.19 1.78
CA TYR A 106 -1.38 -2.30 2.34
C TYR A 106 -0.72 -1.94 3.69
N GLU A 107 -0.24 -0.71 3.89
CA GLU A 107 0.26 -0.27 5.21
C GLU A 107 -0.82 -0.36 6.31
N ILE A 108 -2.07 0.01 5.99
CA ILE A 108 -3.18 -0.10 6.94
C ILE A 108 -3.39 -1.55 7.36
N LEU A 109 -3.35 -2.48 6.41
CA LEU A 109 -3.44 -3.90 6.70
C LEU A 109 -2.25 -4.38 7.52
N ALA A 110 -1.02 -4.06 7.12
CA ALA A 110 0.20 -4.48 7.82
C ALA A 110 0.17 -4.01 9.29
N ARG A 111 -0.17 -2.74 9.52
CA ARG A 111 -0.37 -2.19 10.87
C ARG A 111 -1.48 -2.91 11.63
N SER A 112 -2.56 -3.29 10.97
CA SER A 112 -3.66 -4.01 11.60
C SER A 112 -3.27 -5.42 12.02
N ILE A 113 -2.41 -6.09 11.24
CA ILE A 113 -1.80 -7.38 11.57
C ILE A 113 -0.93 -7.24 12.82
N LEU A 114 0.05 -6.32 12.78
CA LEU A 114 0.99 -6.10 13.88
C LEU A 114 0.31 -5.66 15.18
N ASN A 115 -0.77 -4.89 15.09
CA ASN A 115 -1.52 -4.42 16.25
C ASN A 115 -2.65 -5.38 16.69
N THR A 116 -2.66 -6.62 16.19
CA THR A 116 -3.66 -7.62 16.59
C THR A 116 -3.54 -7.90 18.09
N PRO A 117 -4.60 -7.69 18.89
CA PRO A 117 -4.53 -7.94 20.33
C PRO A 117 -4.36 -9.43 20.64
N VAL A 118 -3.38 -9.77 21.47
CA VAL A 118 -3.24 -11.15 21.99
C VAL A 118 -4.27 -11.40 23.08
N VAL A 119 -5.21 -12.31 22.83
CA VAL A 119 -6.29 -12.64 23.77
C VAL A 119 -6.15 -14.11 24.19
N ILE A 120 -5.90 -14.35 25.48
CA ILE A 120 -5.79 -15.70 26.04
C ILE A 120 -7.14 -16.44 25.90
N PRO A 121 -7.20 -17.56 25.18
CA PRO A 121 -8.44 -18.31 24.98
C PRO A 121 -8.94 -19.00 26.25
N SER A 122 -10.24 -19.36 26.27
CA SER A 122 -10.93 -19.87 27.46
C SER A 122 -10.38 -21.21 27.98
N ASP A 123 -9.87 -22.08 27.12
CA ASP A 123 -9.20 -23.32 27.51
C ASP A 123 -7.83 -23.08 28.14
N LEU A 124 -7.00 -22.22 27.55
CA LEU A 124 -5.70 -21.86 28.09
C LEU A 124 -5.87 -21.14 29.43
N GLN A 125 -6.88 -20.27 29.59
CA GLN A 125 -7.23 -19.69 30.89
C GLN A 125 -7.56 -20.76 31.94
N ARG A 126 -8.22 -21.87 31.57
CA ARG A 126 -8.52 -22.97 32.51
C ARG A 126 -7.27 -23.74 32.89
N VAL A 127 -6.34 -23.94 31.96
CA VAL A 127 -5.03 -24.56 32.22
C VAL A 127 -4.21 -23.67 33.16
N LEU A 128 -4.09 -22.39 32.85
CA LEU A 128 -3.34 -21.41 33.65
C LEU A 128 -3.84 -21.32 35.10
N ARG A 129 -5.15 -21.48 35.36
CA ARG A 129 -5.69 -21.48 36.74
C ARG A 129 -5.20 -22.65 37.60
N LYS A 130 -4.83 -23.76 36.97
CA LYS A 130 -4.38 -24.99 37.65
C LYS A 130 -2.86 -25.11 37.73
N ALA A 131 -2.16 -24.39 36.86
CA ALA A 131 -0.71 -24.34 36.79
C ALA A 131 -0.09 -23.53 37.94
N ASP A 132 1.16 -23.84 38.28
CA ASP A 132 1.98 -23.04 39.19
C ASP A 132 2.47 -21.73 38.54
N GLU A 133 3.24 -20.91 39.27
CA GLU A 133 3.69 -19.60 38.77
C GLU A 133 4.62 -19.71 37.56
N TYR A 134 5.54 -20.67 37.57
CA TYR A 134 6.53 -20.87 36.50
C TYR A 134 5.85 -21.43 35.25
N GLU A 135 5.01 -22.46 35.41
CA GLU A 135 4.22 -23.03 34.31
C GLU A 135 3.27 -22.00 33.66
N ARG A 136 2.71 -21.06 34.46
CA ARG A 136 1.86 -19.99 33.93
C ARG A 136 2.62 -19.03 33.03
N GLU A 137 3.84 -18.70 33.38
CA GLU A 137 4.69 -17.82 32.58
C GLU A 137 5.07 -18.52 31.27
N ASP A 138 5.57 -19.75 31.36
CA ASP A 138 5.94 -20.57 30.19
C ASP A 138 4.76 -20.71 29.21
N TYR A 139 3.58 -21.10 29.68
CA TYR A 139 2.40 -21.25 28.80
C TYR A 139 1.94 -19.94 28.16
N ARG A 140 2.14 -18.80 28.82
CA ARG A 140 1.81 -17.49 28.24
C ARG A 140 2.82 -17.12 27.17
N LEU A 141 4.10 -17.27 27.44
CA LEU A 141 5.17 -16.99 26.48
C LEU A 141 5.03 -17.87 25.24
N ASP A 142 4.84 -19.19 25.42
CA ASP A 142 4.62 -20.13 24.32
C ASP A 142 3.42 -19.75 23.43
N PHE A 143 2.33 -19.29 24.04
CA PHE A 143 1.15 -18.84 23.30
C PHE A 143 1.42 -17.53 22.58
N GLU A 144 2.02 -16.54 23.25
CA GLU A 144 2.37 -15.26 22.65
C GLU A 144 3.32 -15.42 21.47
N ASP A 145 4.34 -16.26 21.60
CA ASP A 145 5.34 -16.52 20.56
C ASP A 145 4.71 -17.20 19.34
N LYS A 146 3.83 -18.19 19.55
CA LYS A 146 3.05 -18.79 18.46
C LYS A 146 2.20 -17.75 17.72
N VAL A 147 1.56 -16.85 18.46
CA VAL A 147 0.75 -15.78 17.85
C VAL A 147 1.64 -14.82 17.08
N ARG A 148 2.75 -14.36 17.66
CA ARG A 148 3.71 -13.46 17.00
C ARG A 148 4.27 -14.08 15.72
N GLN A 149 4.67 -15.35 15.75
CA GLN A 149 5.17 -16.07 14.57
C GLN A 149 4.13 -16.08 13.44
N VAL A 150 2.85 -16.30 13.75
CA VAL A 150 1.76 -16.26 12.77
C VAL A 150 1.60 -14.84 12.20
N LEU A 151 1.59 -13.80 13.04
CA LEU A 151 1.46 -12.41 12.60
C LEU A 151 2.64 -11.98 11.72
N ASP A 152 3.86 -12.32 12.12
CA ASP A 152 5.09 -11.99 11.39
C ASP A 152 5.14 -12.68 10.02
N THR A 153 4.74 -13.95 9.95
CA THR A 153 4.65 -14.67 8.67
C THR A 153 3.67 -13.99 7.71
N GLN A 154 2.56 -13.46 8.24
CA GLN A 154 1.49 -12.87 7.43
C GLN A 154 1.74 -11.40 7.06
N VAL A 155 2.44 -10.64 7.91
CA VAL A 155 2.68 -9.22 7.66
C VAL A 155 3.71 -9.00 6.54
N ARG A 156 4.71 -9.87 6.44
CA ARG A 156 5.84 -9.75 5.51
C ARG A 156 5.43 -9.52 4.04
N PRO A 157 4.57 -10.35 3.41
CA PRO A 157 4.15 -10.12 2.02
C PRO A 157 3.30 -8.85 1.88
N VAL A 158 2.52 -8.47 2.90
CA VAL A 158 1.70 -7.25 2.88
C VAL A 158 2.57 -6.00 2.85
N GLU A 159 3.64 -5.96 3.65
CA GLU A 159 4.63 -4.88 3.61
C GLU A 159 5.28 -4.77 2.23
N CYS A 160 5.63 -5.90 1.61
CA CYS A 160 6.28 -5.88 0.30
C CYS A 160 5.36 -5.36 -0.80
N PHE A 161 4.04 -5.60 -0.73
CA PHE A 161 3.09 -4.89 -1.59
C PHE A 161 3.11 -3.39 -1.35
N ALA A 162 3.15 -2.92 -0.09
CA ALA A 162 3.24 -1.49 0.20
C ALA A 162 4.51 -0.86 -0.39
N VAL A 163 5.67 -1.48 -0.14
CA VAL A 163 6.98 -1.06 -0.67
C VAL A 163 6.95 -0.99 -2.19
N ALA A 164 6.46 -2.04 -2.87
CA ALA A 164 6.41 -2.08 -4.33
C ALA A 164 5.59 -0.90 -4.90
N ARG A 165 4.45 -0.56 -4.28
CA ARG A 165 3.62 0.57 -4.73
C ARG A 165 4.27 1.91 -4.47
N TYR A 166 4.90 2.12 -3.32
CA TYR A 166 5.63 3.36 -3.08
C TYR A 166 6.87 3.49 -3.99
N ALA A 167 7.56 2.39 -4.29
CA ALA A 167 8.68 2.39 -5.23
C ALA A 167 8.24 2.82 -6.63
N LEU A 168 7.09 2.33 -7.12
CA LEU A 168 6.49 2.80 -8.37
C LEU A 168 6.17 4.31 -8.34
N ALA A 169 5.62 4.81 -7.23
CA ALA A 169 5.35 6.23 -7.05
C ALA A 169 6.64 7.09 -7.08
N ALA A 170 7.68 6.67 -6.35
CA ALA A 170 8.96 7.36 -6.28
C ALA A 170 9.70 7.36 -7.63
N ARG A 171 9.68 6.23 -8.35
CA ARG A 171 10.24 6.11 -9.71
C ARG A 171 9.51 6.98 -10.71
N ALA A 172 8.18 6.99 -10.68
CA ALA A 172 7.37 7.87 -11.53
C ALA A 172 7.64 9.35 -11.23
N GLY A 173 7.78 9.71 -9.96
CA GLY A 173 8.19 11.05 -9.53
C GLY A 173 9.54 11.46 -10.11
N ARG A 174 10.56 10.60 -9.96
CA ARG A 174 11.90 10.82 -10.50
C ARG A 174 11.91 10.94 -12.02
N ALA A 175 11.29 9.99 -12.73
CA ALA A 175 11.30 9.97 -14.19
C ALA A 175 10.62 11.21 -14.80
N GLY A 176 9.60 11.74 -14.13
CA GLY A 176 8.89 12.95 -14.54
C GLY A 176 9.42 14.25 -13.92
N SER A 177 10.46 14.21 -13.09
CA SER A 177 10.93 15.36 -12.30
C SER A 177 9.82 16.06 -11.49
N PHE A 178 8.88 15.27 -10.95
CA PHE A 178 7.81 15.76 -10.08
C PHE A 178 8.29 15.74 -8.62
N ASP A 179 8.23 16.89 -7.96
CA ASP A 179 8.38 17.01 -6.50
C ASP A 179 7.10 17.61 -5.92
N ASP A 180 6.12 16.75 -5.66
CA ASP A 180 4.87 17.10 -5.00
C ASP A 180 4.70 16.35 -3.67
N ASP A 181 3.58 16.59 -2.99
CA ASP A 181 3.31 15.96 -1.70
C ASP A 181 3.25 14.44 -1.80
N TYR A 182 2.77 13.88 -2.92
CA TYR A 182 2.68 12.43 -3.10
C TYR A 182 4.05 11.79 -3.32
N THR A 183 4.92 12.41 -4.12
CA THR A 183 6.30 11.91 -4.28
C THR A 183 7.08 11.98 -2.97
N ARG A 184 6.86 13.03 -2.16
CA ARG A 184 7.45 13.15 -0.81
C ARG A 184 6.94 12.07 0.14
N ILE A 185 5.62 11.86 0.18
CA ILE A 185 5.02 10.78 0.97
C ILE A 185 5.60 9.42 0.56
N ALA A 186 5.68 9.12 -0.74
CA ALA A 186 6.23 7.85 -1.22
C ALA A 186 7.66 7.62 -0.73
N ILE A 187 8.53 8.63 -0.86
CA ILE A 187 9.92 8.54 -0.41
C ILE A 187 10.00 8.39 1.11
N ASP A 188 9.25 9.20 1.88
CA ASP A 188 9.25 9.11 3.35
C ASP A 188 8.79 7.75 3.86
N ARG A 189 7.77 7.20 3.21
CA ARG A 189 7.27 5.87 3.54
C ARG A 189 8.27 4.77 3.20
N LEU A 190 8.91 4.84 2.04
CA LEU A 190 9.97 3.89 1.68
C LEU A 190 11.12 3.95 2.69
N GLN A 191 11.60 5.14 3.02
CA GLN A 191 12.71 5.32 3.96
C GLN A 191 12.44 4.71 5.34
N ALA A 192 11.18 4.66 5.78
CA ALA A 192 10.79 4.02 7.03
C ALA A 192 11.00 2.49 7.05
N TYR A 193 11.04 1.83 5.88
CA TYR A 193 11.33 0.39 5.78
C TYR A 193 12.84 0.08 5.85
N GLY A 194 13.69 1.00 5.40
CA GLY A 194 15.14 0.80 5.30
C GLY A 194 15.58 0.02 4.05
N ASP A 195 16.81 0.28 3.61
CA ASP A 195 17.36 -0.20 2.34
C ASP A 195 17.33 -1.73 2.16
N GLU A 196 17.65 -2.49 3.22
CA GLU A 196 17.64 -3.96 3.19
C GLU A 196 16.23 -4.48 2.90
N ARG A 197 15.24 -3.99 3.65
CA ARG A 197 13.84 -4.40 3.50
C ARG A 197 13.28 -4.00 2.14
N ILE A 198 13.65 -2.82 1.64
CA ILE A 198 13.27 -2.37 0.30
C ILE A 198 13.85 -3.31 -0.76
N ALA A 199 15.13 -3.69 -0.64
CA ALA A 199 15.79 -4.58 -1.58
C ALA A 199 15.10 -5.94 -1.65
N GLU A 200 14.79 -6.55 -0.51
CA GLU A 200 14.06 -7.82 -0.42
C GLU A 200 12.70 -7.74 -1.12
N CYS A 201 11.89 -6.75 -0.77
CA CYS A 201 10.54 -6.62 -1.30
C CYS A 201 10.52 -6.31 -2.81
N ILE A 202 11.49 -5.55 -3.32
CA ILE A 202 11.62 -5.30 -4.76
C ILE A 202 12.07 -6.56 -5.49
N ALA A 203 12.97 -7.36 -4.92
CA ALA A 203 13.36 -8.64 -5.50
C ALA A 203 12.17 -9.61 -5.59
N GLU A 204 11.33 -9.65 -4.56
CA GLU A 204 10.08 -10.43 -4.57
C GLU A 204 9.10 -9.93 -5.65
N ALA A 205 8.92 -8.61 -5.76
CA ALA A 205 8.08 -8.02 -6.80
C ALA A 205 8.62 -8.33 -8.22
N GLN A 206 9.93 -8.31 -8.42
CA GLN A 206 10.56 -8.66 -9.69
C GLN A 206 10.44 -10.15 -10.02
N ALA A 207 10.47 -11.02 -9.03
CA ALA A 207 10.22 -12.44 -9.22
C ALA A 207 8.77 -12.72 -9.66
N ALA A 208 7.81 -11.92 -9.17
CA ALA A 208 6.40 -12.02 -9.55
C ALA A 208 6.10 -11.34 -10.90
N ASP A 209 6.80 -10.25 -11.23
CA ASP A 209 6.64 -9.49 -12.47
C ASP A 209 8.02 -9.07 -13.00
N ALA A 210 8.47 -9.73 -14.07
CA ALA A 210 9.77 -9.47 -14.69
C ALA A 210 9.89 -8.04 -15.27
N THR A 211 8.79 -7.31 -15.44
CA THR A 211 8.81 -5.89 -15.87
C THR A 211 9.09 -4.94 -14.71
N PHE A 212 9.01 -5.41 -13.46
CA PHE A 212 9.33 -4.61 -12.29
C PHE A 212 10.84 -4.39 -12.20
N GLN A 213 11.25 -3.12 -12.24
CA GLN A 213 12.67 -2.77 -12.20
C GLN A 213 13.31 -3.17 -10.85
N GLY A 214 14.48 -3.83 -10.92
CA GLY A 214 15.26 -4.21 -9.73
C GLY A 214 15.73 -3.01 -8.91
N TYR A 215 16.02 -3.24 -7.63
CA TYR A 215 16.47 -2.19 -6.71
C TYR A 215 17.92 -1.77 -6.99
N SER A 216 18.20 -0.47 -6.88
CA SER A 216 19.57 0.05 -6.80
C SER A 216 19.81 0.65 -5.41
N PRO A 217 20.91 0.34 -4.71
CA PRO A 217 21.20 0.91 -3.39
C PRO A 217 21.13 2.44 -3.39
N GLY A 218 20.47 3.01 -2.39
CA GLY A 218 20.23 4.45 -2.29
C GLY A 218 19.27 5.02 -3.34
N GLU A 219 18.57 4.20 -4.14
CA GLU A 219 17.64 4.67 -5.17
C GLU A 219 16.57 5.58 -4.57
N PHE A 220 16.09 5.35 -3.35
CA PHE A 220 15.01 6.15 -2.76
C PHE A 220 15.49 7.15 -1.71
N THR A 221 16.81 7.41 -1.65
CA THR A 221 17.34 8.43 -0.76
C THR A 221 16.84 9.81 -1.20
N ARG A 222 16.29 10.60 -0.28
CA ARG A 222 15.99 12.02 -0.54
C ARG A 222 17.24 12.71 -1.06
N SER A 223 17.11 13.45 -2.16
CA SER A 223 18.16 14.38 -2.58
C SER A 223 18.43 15.36 -1.43
N PRO A 224 19.69 15.67 -1.10
CA PRO A 224 20.00 16.77 -0.21
C PRO A 224 19.27 18.02 -0.72
N ARG A 225 18.53 18.72 0.16
CA ARG A 225 17.80 19.94 -0.21
C ARG A 225 18.74 20.86 -1.00
N GLY A 226 18.38 21.18 -2.25
CA GLY A 226 19.13 22.12 -3.09
C GLY A 226 20.12 21.51 -4.09
N LYS A 227 20.17 20.19 -4.29
CA LYS A 227 20.91 19.60 -5.42
C LYS A 227 19.99 18.74 -6.31
N PRO A 228 19.70 19.13 -7.56
CA PRO A 228 19.10 18.21 -8.51
C PRO A 228 20.03 17.00 -8.66
N LEU A 229 19.49 15.79 -8.52
CA LEU A 229 20.22 14.57 -8.87
C LEU A 229 20.55 14.64 -10.36
N GLU A 230 21.80 14.35 -10.74
CA GLU A 230 22.17 14.24 -12.14
C GLU A 230 21.28 13.18 -12.80
N ILE A 231 20.51 13.59 -13.80
CA ILE A 231 19.77 12.67 -14.67
C ILE A 231 20.83 11.86 -15.41
N ARG A 232 20.90 10.55 -15.15
CA ARG A 232 21.80 9.65 -15.89
C ARG A 232 21.49 9.77 -17.39
N PRO A 233 22.49 9.97 -18.26
CA PRO A 233 22.29 9.99 -19.71
C PRO A 233 21.60 8.69 -20.15
N GLY A 234 20.45 8.78 -20.81
CA GLY A 234 19.67 7.62 -21.28
C GLY A 234 18.39 7.31 -20.49
N ILE A 235 18.10 8.00 -19.38
CA ILE A 235 16.82 7.93 -18.65
C ILE A 235 16.03 9.23 -18.86
N ALA A 236 15.91 9.67 -20.12
CA ALA A 236 14.95 10.70 -20.48
C ALA A 236 13.61 10.03 -20.78
N PRO A 237 12.46 10.58 -20.34
CA PRO A 237 11.18 10.18 -20.91
C PRO A 237 11.26 10.31 -22.44
N PRO A 238 10.67 9.37 -23.22
CA PRO A 238 10.69 9.47 -24.67
C PRO A 238 10.18 10.84 -25.08
N ALA A 239 10.92 11.51 -25.97
CA ALA A 239 10.53 12.82 -26.47
C ALA A 239 9.09 12.75 -26.99
N ILE A 240 8.23 13.62 -26.46
CA ILE A 240 6.89 13.83 -26.99
C ILE A 240 7.10 14.44 -28.37
N SER A 241 6.88 13.61 -29.40
CA SER A 241 6.72 13.92 -30.83
C SER A 241 7.41 15.20 -31.33
N LYS A 242 8.38 15.04 -32.24
CA LYS A 242 8.67 16.08 -33.22
C LYS A 242 7.39 16.36 -34.01
N GLU A 243 6.77 17.50 -33.76
CA GLU A 243 6.05 18.23 -34.80
C GLU A 243 7.07 18.60 -35.88
N ASN A 244 6.75 18.29 -37.13
CA ASN A 244 6.81 19.25 -38.24
C ASN A 244 6.28 18.58 -39.52
N ASN A 245 5.19 19.18 -40.02
CA ASN A 245 4.72 19.33 -41.40
C ASN A 245 4.97 18.22 -42.42
#